data_AF-A0A7S6VYB6-F1
#
_entry.id   AF-A0A7S6VYB6-F1
#
_cell.length_a   1.000
_cell.length_b   1.000
_cell.length_c   1.000
_cell.angle_alpha   90.00
_cell.angle_beta   90.00
_cell.angle_gamma   90.00
#
_symmetry.space_group_name_H-M   'P 1'
#
loop_
_entity.id
_entity.type
_entity.pdbx_description
1 polymer ?
#
loop_
_entity_poly.entity_id
_entity_poly.type
_entity_poly.pdbx_seq_one_letter_code
_entity_poly.pdbx_strand_id
1 'polypeptide(L)'
;MSMNNKQRWMGGVVLLGGGVLLAALLLKGKDEIYQDQTPPPPAAHVQQNGKPAPAEETVQLQPLTVDVATEKRLLEEQRRSREKAVAEQEAKAAEFLRMQQQAEADAARKAAEEYAAANLRRKSAQESSDNIPPELNVDDKTKAQQKAEADKKLQQQKAEAEKKRAEQKRQATAEADKKATEAQKKAAEEKKQRLEEQRKADEKKAAEEKKRKLEEQRKADEKKAADEKKRKAEEAKKKAEADKARNLLENGDKQWMVQVALAANEANADAVAAKLRAKGYKVTKSPTSKGIRIMVGPAKDRETADSTRKKINSDASLGMKSAWVIDWVPLDRR
;
A
#
# COMPACT_ATOMS: atom_id res chain seq x y z
N MET A 1 11.10 48.84 -18.65
CA MET A 1 11.35 47.68 -19.52
C MET A 1 10.67 46.46 -18.91
N SER A 2 9.60 45.98 -19.54
CA SER A 2 8.80 44.84 -19.06
C SER A 2 9.52 43.52 -19.36
N MET A 3 10.08 42.87 -18.35
CA MET A 3 10.63 41.52 -18.50
C MET A 3 9.49 40.49 -18.57
N ASN A 4 9.49 39.73 -19.65
CA ASN A 4 8.49 38.70 -19.98
C ASN A 4 8.31 37.70 -18.83
N ASN A 5 7.07 37.52 -18.36
CA ASN A 5 6.70 36.54 -17.31
C ASN A 5 7.15 35.10 -17.63
N LYS A 6 7.38 34.77 -18.91
CA LYS A 6 7.93 33.48 -19.34
C LYS A 6 9.38 33.24 -18.87
N GLN A 7 10.22 34.28 -18.82
CA GLN A 7 11.59 34.15 -18.30
C GLN A 7 11.62 33.99 -16.78
N ARG A 8 10.68 34.61 -16.06
CA ARG A 8 10.55 34.47 -14.59
C ARG A 8 10.04 33.09 -14.19
N TRP A 9 9.11 32.52 -14.97
CA TRP A 9 8.62 31.16 -14.76
C TRP A 9 9.68 30.10 -15.10
N MET A 10 10.38 30.25 -16.23
CA MET A 10 11.48 29.34 -16.58
C MET A 10 12.64 29.42 -15.58
N GLY A 11 12.98 30.61 -15.08
CA GLY A 11 13.98 30.80 -14.02
C GLY A 11 13.57 30.17 -12.68
N GLY A 12 12.28 30.24 -12.32
CA GLY A 12 11.76 29.63 -11.09
C GLY A 12 11.79 28.09 -11.12
N VAL A 13 11.49 27.47 -12.26
CA VAL A 13 11.54 26.01 -12.42
C VAL A 13 12.99 25.50 -12.41
N VAL A 14 13.93 26.25 -12.99
CA VAL A 14 15.36 25.89 -12.96
C VAL A 14 15.97 26.07 -11.57
N LEU A 15 15.57 27.08 -10.80
CA LEU A 15 16.02 27.26 -9.40
C LEU A 15 15.47 26.17 -8.47
N LEU A 16 14.21 25.77 -8.63
CA LEU A 16 13.62 24.69 -7.83
C LEU A 16 14.17 23.32 -8.23
N GLY A 17 14.35 23.05 -9.53
CA GLY A 17 14.94 21.79 -10.01
C GLY A 17 16.43 21.67 -9.68
N GLY A 18 17.19 22.76 -9.80
CA GLY A 18 18.61 22.81 -9.45
C GLY A 18 18.85 22.71 -7.94
N GLY A 19 17.98 23.30 -7.12
CA GLY A 19 18.06 23.22 -5.66
C GLY A 19 17.88 21.81 -5.11
N VAL A 20 16.97 21.02 -5.69
CA VAL A 20 16.76 19.62 -5.28
C VAL A 20 17.94 18.72 -5.69
N LEU A 21 18.51 18.94 -6.89
CA LEU A 21 19.66 18.16 -7.33
C LEU A 21 20.92 18.48 -6.50
N LEU A 22 21.12 19.75 -6.15
CA LEU A 22 22.26 20.19 -5.35
C LEU A 22 22.10 19.77 -3.88
N ALA A 23 20.88 19.76 -3.34
CA ALA A 23 20.58 19.20 -2.03
C ALA A 23 20.77 17.68 -1.99
N ALA A 24 20.40 16.96 -3.04
CA ALA A 24 20.63 15.52 -3.15
C ALA A 24 22.12 15.16 -3.24
N LEU A 25 22.94 15.96 -3.95
CA LEU A 25 24.39 15.77 -3.98
C LEU A 25 25.06 16.15 -2.65
N LEU A 26 24.57 17.19 -1.96
CA LEU A 26 25.09 17.55 -0.63
C LEU A 26 24.73 16.52 0.44
N LEU A 27 23.57 15.86 0.31
CA LEU A 27 23.13 14.81 1.22
C LEU A 27 23.88 13.50 0.93
N LYS A 28 24.09 13.17 -0.34
CA LYS A 28 24.87 12.01 -0.77
C LYS A 28 26.38 12.13 -0.48
N GLY A 29 26.91 13.36 -0.42
CA GLY A 29 28.30 13.62 0.01
C GLY A 29 28.49 13.69 1.53
N LYS A 30 27.40 13.76 2.32
CA LYS A 30 27.45 13.78 3.80
C LYS A 30 27.44 12.39 4.43
N ASP A 31 26.87 11.41 3.72
CA ASP A 31 26.83 10.01 4.17
C ASP A 31 28.17 9.28 3.99
N GLU A 32 29.11 9.82 3.21
CA GLU A 32 30.45 9.23 3.02
C GLU A 32 31.51 9.70 4.03
N ILE A 33 31.20 10.67 4.92
CA ILE A 33 32.18 11.21 5.89
C ILE A 33 32.02 10.62 7.31
N TYR A 34 30.98 9.82 7.58
CA TYR A 34 30.72 9.25 8.91
C TYR A 34 30.92 7.73 9.02
N GLN A 35 31.83 7.17 8.23
CA GLN A 35 32.23 5.76 8.35
C GLN A 35 33.74 5.62 8.53
N ASP A 36 34.31 6.30 9.53
CA ASP A 36 35.72 6.06 9.87
C ASP A 36 36.09 6.33 11.34
N GLN A 37 35.21 5.99 12.29
CA GLN A 37 35.57 5.90 13.71
C GLN A 37 34.88 4.73 14.41
N THR A 38 35.43 3.54 14.21
CA THR A 38 35.40 2.49 15.24
C THR A 38 36.84 2.04 15.49
N PRO A 39 37.35 2.11 16.73
CA PRO A 39 38.72 1.73 17.06
C PRO A 39 38.96 0.23 16.84
N PRO A 40 40.17 -0.21 16.43
CA PRO A 40 40.49 -1.61 16.26
C PRO A 40 40.51 -2.34 17.62
N PRO A 41 39.96 -3.56 17.74
CA PRO A 41 40.09 -4.37 18.94
C PRO A 41 41.55 -4.79 19.18
N PRO A 42 41.97 -4.94 20.44
CA PRO A 42 43.38 -5.06 20.82
C PRO A 42 44.02 -6.35 20.31
N ALA A 43 45.23 -6.20 19.78
CA ALA A 43 46.16 -7.29 19.50
C ALA A 43 46.55 -8.02 20.80
N ALA A 44 45.96 -9.20 21.02
CA ALA A 44 46.50 -10.16 21.97
C ALA A 44 47.76 -10.81 21.36
N HIS A 45 48.84 -10.76 22.12
CA HIS A 45 50.16 -11.23 21.75
C HIS A 45 50.17 -12.72 21.39
N VAL A 46 50.78 -13.06 20.26
CA VAL A 46 51.22 -14.42 19.95
C VAL A 46 52.58 -14.62 20.62
N GLN A 47 52.61 -15.39 21.70
CA GLN A 47 53.83 -15.92 22.27
C GLN A 47 54.27 -17.13 21.42
N GLN A 48 55.35 -16.97 20.66
CA GLN A 48 56.03 -18.09 20.00
C GLN A 48 56.72 -18.96 21.07
N ASN A 49 56.40 -20.25 21.11
CA ASN A 49 57.29 -21.29 21.62
C ASN A 49 57.05 -22.58 20.81
N GLY A 50 58.12 -23.12 20.23
CA GLY A 50 58.05 -24.11 19.16
C GLY A 50 58.11 -25.58 19.58
N LYS A 51 57.60 -26.46 18.70
CA LYS A 51 58.19 -27.73 18.20
C LYS A 51 57.18 -28.45 17.26
N PRO A 52 57.63 -29.33 16.34
CA PRO A 52 56.89 -29.64 15.12
C PRO A 52 56.06 -30.96 15.12
N ALA A 53 54.92 -30.92 14.39
CA ALA A 53 54.20 -31.96 13.62
C ALA A 53 53.66 -33.23 14.34
N PRO A 54 52.74 -34.03 13.74
CA PRO A 54 51.73 -33.80 12.68
C PRO A 54 50.31 -34.27 13.08
N ALA A 55 49.24 -33.75 12.47
CA ALA A 55 48.06 -34.51 12.07
C ALA A 55 46.96 -33.60 11.49
N GLU A 56 46.37 -34.11 10.44
CA GLU A 56 45.18 -33.65 9.73
C GLU A 56 44.05 -33.24 10.70
N GLU A 57 43.70 -31.96 10.73
CA GLU A 57 42.39 -31.54 11.24
C GLU A 57 41.81 -30.55 10.25
N THR A 58 40.94 -31.08 9.39
CA THR A 58 40.11 -30.30 8.49
C THR A 58 39.40 -29.21 9.28
N VAL A 59 39.72 -27.94 8.98
CA VAL A 59 38.94 -26.79 9.44
C VAL A 59 37.54 -26.94 8.87
N GLN A 60 36.66 -27.54 9.66
CA GLN A 60 35.24 -27.64 9.39
C GLN A 60 34.69 -26.22 9.53
N LEU A 61 34.64 -25.49 8.42
CA LEU A 61 33.84 -24.29 8.27
C LEU A 61 32.39 -24.72 8.54
N GLN A 62 31.96 -24.63 9.80
CA GLN A 62 30.54 -24.76 10.13
C GLN A 62 29.83 -23.63 9.36
N PRO A 63 28.93 -23.94 8.41
CA PRO A 63 28.12 -22.89 7.82
C PRO A 63 27.27 -22.34 8.96
N LEU A 64 27.44 -21.04 9.24
CA LEU A 64 26.59 -20.28 10.15
C LEU A 64 25.18 -20.27 9.56
N THR A 65 24.48 -21.39 9.69
CA THR A 65 23.07 -21.53 9.36
C THR A 65 22.33 -20.84 10.48
N VAL A 66 22.30 -19.51 10.40
CA VAL A 66 21.44 -18.69 11.23
C VAL A 66 20.04 -19.24 11.03
N ASP A 67 19.48 -19.79 12.12
CA ASP A 67 18.18 -20.43 12.10
C ASP A 67 17.16 -19.46 11.49
N VAL A 68 16.51 -19.88 10.40
CA VAL A 68 15.51 -19.10 9.64
C VAL A 68 14.40 -18.57 10.56
N ALA A 69 14.14 -19.25 11.68
CA ALA A 69 13.20 -18.78 12.71
C ALA A 69 13.69 -17.51 13.43
N THR A 70 15.00 -17.40 13.66
CA THR A 70 15.63 -16.26 14.35
C THR A 70 15.68 -15.03 13.44
N GLU A 71 15.98 -15.20 12.15
CA GLU A 71 15.95 -14.10 11.18
C GLU A 71 14.54 -13.54 10.99
N LYS A 72 13.53 -14.41 10.95
CA LYS A 72 12.12 -13.98 10.87
C LYS A 72 11.72 -13.13 12.07
N ARG A 73 12.12 -13.52 13.28
CA ARG A 73 11.87 -12.73 14.50
C ARG A 73 12.56 -11.36 14.44
N LEU A 74 13.80 -11.31 14.00
CA LEU A 74 14.54 -10.05 13.88
C LEU A 74 13.91 -9.11 12.85
N LEU A 75 13.45 -9.65 11.72
CA LEU A 75 12.76 -8.86 10.68
C LEU A 75 11.39 -8.37 11.12
N GLU A 76 10.63 -9.18 11.87
CA GLU A 76 9.36 -8.76 12.46
C GLU A 76 9.56 -7.68 13.52
N GLU A 77 10.60 -7.79 14.34
CA GLU A 77 10.96 -6.77 15.32
C GLU A 77 11.39 -5.46 14.66
N GLN A 78 12.16 -5.53 13.57
CA GLN A 78 12.53 -4.37 12.76
C GLN A 78 11.33 -3.73 12.06
N ARG A 79 10.36 -4.52 11.61
CA ARG A 79 9.11 -3.99 11.05
C ARG A 79 8.29 -3.29 12.13
N ARG A 80 8.12 -3.91 13.30
CA ARG A 80 7.42 -3.31 14.44
C ARG A 80 8.07 -2.01 14.91
N SER A 81 9.40 -1.93 14.95
CA SER A 81 10.08 -0.70 15.35
C SER A 81 9.86 0.43 14.35
N ARG A 82 9.86 0.14 13.04
CA ARG A 82 9.53 1.10 11.98
C ARG A 82 8.07 1.54 12.04
N GLU A 83 7.15 0.60 12.20
CA GLU A 83 5.72 0.90 12.33
C GLU A 83 5.45 1.76 13.57
N LYS A 84 6.10 1.45 14.70
CA LYS A 84 5.99 2.26 15.92
C LYS A 84 6.54 3.68 15.72
N ALA A 85 7.68 3.84 15.05
CA ALA A 85 8.24 5.15 14.77
C ALA A 85 7.35 5.99 13.85
N VAL A 86 6.75 5.36 12.83
CA VAL A 86 5.79 6.03 11.94
C VAL A 86 4.52 6.40 12.70
N ALA A 87 3.96 5.48 13.48
CA ALA A 87 2.78 5.76 14.31
C ALA A 87 3.01 6.89 15.31
N GLU A 88 4.21 7.01 15.89
CA GLU A 88 4.56 8.11 16.79
C GLU A 88 4.66 9.45 16.04
N GLN A 89 5.24 9.46 14.83
CA GLN A 89 5.28 10.65 13.99
C GLN A 89 3.89 11.09 13.55
N GLU A 90 3.03 10.14 13.17
CA GLU A 90 1.63 10.40 12.80
C GLU A 90 0.83 10.92 14.00
N ALA A 91 1.04 10.36 15.20
CA ALA A 91 0.40 10.85 16.42
C ALA A 91 0.82 12.28 16.75
N LYS A 92 2.12 12.60 16.65
CA LYS A 92 2.64 13.96 16.84
C LYS A 92 2.09 14.94 15.80
N ALA A 93 1.98 14.52 14.55
CA ALA A 93 1.38 15.34 13.50
C ALA A 93 -0.12 15.59 13.74
N ALA A 94 -0.85 14.55 14.18
CA ALA A 94 -2.26 14.68 14.53
C ALA A 94 -2.47 15.58 15.75
N GLU A 95 -1.60 15.49 16.76
CA GLU A 95 -1.63 16.38 17.92
C GLU A 95 -1.37 17.84 17.53
N PHE A 96 -0.39 18.09 16.66
CA PHE A 96 -0.11 19.43 16.16
C PHE A 96 -1.30 20.02 15.38
N LEU A 97 -1.92 19.23 14.51
CA LEU A 97 -3.12 19.66 13.77
C LEU A 97 -4.30 19.92 14.72
N ARG A 98 -4.47 19.09 15.76
CA ARG A 98 -5.51 19.28 16.77
C ARG A 98 -5.27 20.55 17.58
N MET A 99 -4.03 20.82 17.97
CA MET A 99 -3.64 22.05 18.65
C MET A 99 -3.91 23.27 17.77
N GLN A 100 -3.62 23.20 16.47
CA GLN A 100 -3.91 24.27 15.52
C GLN A 100 -5.43 24.51 15.38
N GLN A 101 -6.22 23.46 15.24
CA GLN A 101 -7.69 23.56 15.18
C GLN A 101 -8.27 24.11 16.47
N GLN A 102 -7.73 23.72 17.62
CA GLN A 102 -8.16 24.25 18.91
C GLN A 102 -7.82 25.73 19.04
N ALA A 103 -6.61 26.14 18.67
CA ALA A 103 -6.22 27.54 18.68
C ALA A 103 -7.08 28.39 17.73
N GLU A 104 -7.42 27.87 16.54
CA GLU A 104 -8.34 28.52 15.61
C GLU A 104 -9.76 28.62 16.17
N ALA A 105 -10.27 27.55 16.79
CA ALA A 105 -11.58 27.54 17.42
C ALA A 105 -11.65 28.53 18.61
N ASP A 106 -10.60 28.60 19.42
CA ASP A 106 -10.50 29.53 20.55
C ASP A 106 -10.38 30.98 20.07
N ALA A 107 -9.61 31.23 19.01
CA ALA A 107 -9.55 32.55 18.37
C ALA A 107 -10.90 32.98 17.79
N ALA A 108 -11.62 32.06 17.13
CA ALA A 108 -12.95 32.32 16.61
C ALA A 108 -13.98 32.61 17.72
N ARG A 109 -13.90 31.89 18.84
CA ARG A 109 -14.73 32.17 20.03
C ARG A 109 -14.45 33.54 20.61
N LYS A 110 -13.17 33.87 20.81
CA LYS A 110 -12.76 35.19 21.33
C LYS A 110 -13.20 36.32 20.42
N ALA A 111 -13.06 36.16 19.10
CA ALA A 111 -13.55 37.14 18.12
C ALA A 111 -15.08 37.29 18.16
N ALA A 112 -15.83 36.20 18.33
CA ALA A 112 -17.28 36.26 18.46
C ALA A 112 -17.73 36.96 19.75
N GLU A 113 -17.03 36.71 20.87
CA GLU A 113 -17.27 37.37 22.15
C GLU A 113 -16.98 38.88 22.08
N GLU A 114 -15.87 39.29 21.46
CA GLU A 114 -15.54 40.70 21.25
C GLU A 114 -16.57 41.40 20.35
N TYR A 115 -17.04 40.73 19.30
CA TYR A 115 -18.10 41.26 18.44
C TYR A 115 -19.43 41.40 19.19
N ALA A 116 -19.78 40.42 20.02
CA ALA A 116 -20.97 40.48 20.86
C ALA A 116 -20.89 41.61 21.90
N ALA A 117 -19.74 41.78 22.55
CA ALA A 117 -19.48 42.85 23.50
C ALA A 117 -19.53 44.24 22.83
N ALA A 118 -18.97 44.38 21.63
CA ALA A 118 -19.04 45.61 20.86
C ALA A 118 -20.49 45.98 20.48
N ASN A 119 -21.30 44.99 20.11
CA ASN A 119 -22.71 45.19 19.83
C ASN A 119 -23.50 45.58 21.09
N LEU A 120 -23.19 44.98 22.24
CA LEU A 120 -23.78 45.37 23.52
C LEU A 120 -23.43 46.82 23.89
N ARG A 121 -22.16 47.21 23.72
CA ARG A 121 -21.70 48.59 23.99
C ARG A 121 -22.35 49.62 23.08
N ARG A 122 -22.59 49.28 21.81
CA ARG A 122 -23.34 50.16 20.89
C ARG A 122 -24.80 50.30 21.34
N LYS A 123 -25.45 49.20 21.74
CA LYS A 123 -26.83 49.24 22.25
C LYS A 123 -26.95 50.04 23.54
N SER A 124 -26.06 49.83 24.52
CA SER A 124 -26.11 50.58 25.78
C SER A 124 -25.82 52.07 25.58
N ALA A 125 -24.92 52.44 24.65
CA ALA A 125 -24.68 53.84 24.31
C ALA A 125 -25.90 54.52 23.66
N GLN A 126 -26.69 53.78 22.86
CA GLN A 126 -27.96 54.26 22.31
C GLN A 126 -29.00 54.47 23.42
N GLU A 127 -29.11 53.54 24.37
CA GLU A 127 -30.04 53.65 25.51
C GLU A 127 -29.67 54.79 26.48
N SER A 128 -28.38 55.08 26.69
CA SER A 128 -27.95 56.19 27.55
C SER A 128 -28.17 57.59 26.97
N SER A 129 -28.51 57.69 25.68
CA SER A 129 -28.73 58.98 25.00
C SER A 129 -30.18 59.50 25.10
N ASP A 130 -31.09 58.75 25.74
CA ASP A 130 -32.52 59.07 25.88
C ASP A 130 -32.91 59.36 27.34
N ASN A 131 -32.25 60.35 27.96
CA ASN A 131 -32.53 60.76 29.35
C ASN A 131 -32.76 62.28 29.45
N ILE A 132 -33.99 62.73 29.12
CA ILE A 132 -34.47 64.10 29.36
C ILE A 132 -35.39 64.06 30.59
N PRO A 133 -35.03 64.71 31.72
CA PRO A 133 -35.82 64.65 32.96
C PRO A 133 -37.02 65.61 32.91
N PRO A 134 -38.18 65.24 33.47
CA PRO A 134 -39.30 66.16 33.62
C PRO A 134 -39.14 67.04 34.88
N GLU A 135 -39.12 68.37 34.70
CA GLU A 135 -39.11 69.33 35.80
C GLU A 135 -40.52 69.63 36.35
N LEU A 136 -40.58 69.74 37.67
CA LEU A 136 -41.67 70.19 38.53
C LEU A 136 -41.66 71.73 38.63
N ASN A 137 -42.83 72.38 38.78
CA ASN A 137 -42.97 73.61 39.60
C ASN A 137 -44.45 73.94 39.91
N VAL A 138 -44.67 74.45 41.12
CA VAL A 138 -45.96 74.66 41.83
C VAL A 138 -46.19 76.16 42.13
N ASP A 139 -47.47 76.60 42.13
CA ASP A 139 -48.08 77.77 42.83
C ASP A 139 -47.64 79.24 42.52
N ASP A 140 -48.44 80.32 42.55
CA ASP A 140 -49.87 80.57 42.82
C ASP A 140 -50.34 81.93 42.21
N LYS A 141 -51.65 82.05 41.96
CA LYS A 141 -52.52 83.27 41.89
C LYS A 141 -52.17 84.49 41.00
N THR A 142 -52.44 84.35 39.71
CA THR A 142 -53.31 85.28 38.93
C THR A 142 -54.26 84.47 38.01
N LYS A 143 -54.60 83.27 38.49
CA LYS A 143 -55.21 82.15 37.78
C LYS A 143 -56.73 82.12 37.95
N ALA A 144 -57.49 82.76 37.06
CA ALA A 144 -58.89 82.38 36.88
C ALA A 144 -59.41 82.67 35.46
N GLN A 145 -59.08 83.83 34.87
CA GLN A 145 -59.63 84.22 33.56
C GLN A 145 -58.67 83.99 32.38
N GLN A 146 -57.36 84.16 32.56
CA GLN A 146 -56.37 83.75 31.54
C GLN A 146 -56.11 82.24 31.53
N LYS A 147 -56.44 81.54 32.63
CA LYS A 147 -56.23 80.10 32.76
C LYS A 147 -57.23 79.29 31.96
N ALA A 148 -58.47 79.75 31.77
CA ALA A 148 -59.47 79.03 30.98
C ALA A 148 -59.19 79.07 29.47
N GLU A 149 -58.72 80.21 28.96
CA GLU A 149 -58.38 80.37 27.54
C GLU A 149 -57.01 79.74 27.21
N ALA A 150 -56.05 79.84 28.14
CA ALA A 150 -54.79 79.12 28.06
C ALA A 150 -54.97 77.60 28.25
N ASP A 151 -55.80 77.11 29.18
CA ASP A 151 -56.10 75.67 29.34
C ASP A 151 -56.85 75.13 28.11
N LYS A 152 -57.71 75.92 27.46
CA LYS A 152 -58.40 75.48 26.22
C LYS A 152 -57.45 75.42 25.01
N LYS A 153 -56.55 76.40 24.85
CA LYS A 153 -55.48 76.35 23.84
C LYS A 153 -54.44 75.26 24.14
N LEU A 154 -54.10 75.05 25.42
CA LEU A 154 -53.17 74.02 25.86
C LEU A 154 -53.80 72.63 25.73
N GLN A 155 -55.11 72.46 25.98
CA GLN A 155 -55.84 71.22 25.70
C GLN A 155 -55.95 70.96 24.20
N GLN A 156 -56.22 71.96 23.36
CA GLN A 156 -56.20 71.78 21.91
C GLN A 156 -54.81 71.43 21.38
N GLN A 157 -53.76 72.12 21.82
CA GLN A 157 -52.38 71.78 21.46
C GLN A 157 -51.94 70.43 21.99
N LYS A 158 -52.35 70.05 23.22
CA LYS A 158 -52.09 68.70 23.76
C LYS A 158 -52.85 67.62 22.99
N ALA A 159 -54.10 67.85 22.61
CA ALA A 159 -54.88 66.89 21.82
C ALA A 159 -54.33 66.73 20.39
N GLU A 160 -53.88 67.82 19.76
CA GLU A 160 -53.27 67.79 18.43
C GLU A 160 -51.85 67.19 18.46
N ALA A 161 -51.07 67.50 19.50
CA ALA A 161 -49.77 66.88 19.76
C ALA A 161 -49.93 65.39 20.08
N GLU A 162 -50.93 64.99 20.86
CA GLU A 162 -51.22 63.59 21.18
C GLU A 162 -51.71 62.82 19.96
N LYS A 163 -52.54 63.42 19.09
CA LYS A 163 -52.87 62.85 17.78
C LYS A 163 -51.64 62.65 16.90
N LYS A 164 -50.78 63.67 16.75
CA LYS A 164 -49.53 63.54 15.97
C LYS A 164 -48.59 62.50 16.57
N ARG A 165 -48.48 62.42 17.90
CA ARG A 165 -47.63 61.44 18.60
C ARG A 165 -48.21 60.03 18.47
N ALA A 166 -49.53 59.86 18.54
CA ALA A 166 -50.20 58.58 18.32
C ALA A 166 -50.08 58.10 16.86
N GLU A 167 -50.16 59.01 15.90
CA GLU A 167 -49.98 58.71 14.48
C GLU A 167 -48.52 58.37 14.15
N GLN A 168 -47.55 59.12 14.67
CA GLN A 168 -46.12 58.78 14.59
C GLN A 168 -45.82 57.44 15.27
N LYS A 169 -46.41 57.16 16.44
CA LYS A 169 -46.21 55.87 17.13
C LYS A 169 -46.80 54.71 16.33
N ARG A 170 -47.97 54.90 15.68
CA ARG A 170 -48.57 53.91 14.77
C ARG A 170 -47.74 53.68 13.50
N GLN A 171 -47.19 54.73 12.91
CA GLN A 171 -46.30 54.60 11.75
C GLN A 171 -44.98 53.91 12.13
N ALA A 172 -44.38 54.27 13.28
CA ALA A 172 -43.17 53.63 13.79
C ALA A 172 -43.38 52.15 14.13
N THR A 173 -44.51 51.77 14.74
CA THR A 173 -44.81 50.36 15.01
C THR A 173 -45.07 49.58 13.72
N ALA A 174 -45.79 50.16 12.74
CA ALA A 174 -46.05 49.50 11.46
C ALA A 174 -44.77 49.30 10.63
N GLU A 175 -43.83 50.25 10.67
CA GLU A 175 -42.53 50.11 9.99
C GLU A 175 -41.60 49.13 10.72
N ALA A 176 -41.62 49.11 12.06
CA ALA A 176 -40.90 48.14 12.87
C ALA A 176 -41.41 46.70 12.64
N ASP A 177 -42.73 46.50 12.59
CA ASP A 177 -43.34 45.18 12.29
C ASP A 177 -42.99 44.70 10.88
N LYS A 178 -43.00 45.60 9.87
CA LYS A 178 -42.55 45.27 8.51
C LYS A 178 -41.07 44.88 8.47
N LYS A 179 -40.19 45.63 9.13
CA LYS A 179 -38.76 45.28 9.19
C LYS A 179 -38.51 43.99 9.95
N ALA A 180 -39.24 43.73 11.03
CA ALA A 180 -39.14 42.49 11.79
C ALA A 180 -39.59 41.28 10.96
N THR A 181 -40.71 41.37 10.24
CA THR A 181 -41.17 40.28 9.36
C THR A 181 -40.25 40.04 8.16
N GLU A 182 -39.70 41.09 7.56
CA GLU A 182 -38.77 40.94 6.44
C GLU A 182 -37.42 40.35 6.88
N ALA A 183 -36.92 40.73 8.07
CA ALA A 183 -35.73 40.13 8.67
C ALA A 183 -35.96 38.65 9.03
N GLN A 184 -37.14 38.31 9.56
CA GLN A 184 -37.49 36.93 9.90
C GLN A 184 -37.60 36.05 8.64
N LYS A 185 -38.14 36.57 7.54
CA LYS A 185 -38.19 35.88 6.24
C LYS A 185 -36.79 35.64 5.68
N LYS A 186 -35.91 36.65 5.67
CA LYS A 186 -34.52 36.50 5.22
C LYS A 186 -33.73 35.51 6.06
N ALA A 187 -33.88 35.54 7.38
CA ALA A 187 -33.21 34.57 8.27
C ALA A 187 -33.72 33.14 8.06
N ALA A 188 -35.03 32.95 7.80
CA ALA A 188 -35.61 31.64 7.50
C ALA A 188 -35.12 31.09 6.14
N GLU A 189 -34.99 31.95 5.14
CA GLU A 189 -34.51 31.59 3.81
C GLU A 189 -33.01 31.25 3.82
N GLU A 190 -32.17 32.05 4.50
CA GLU A 190 -30.74 31.77 4.67
C GLU A 190 -30.50 30.46 5.45
N LYS A 191 -31.32 30.20 6.49
CA LYS A 191 -31.25 28.93 7.23
C LYS A 191 -31.64 27.73 6.35
N LYS A 192 -32.63 27.89 5.47
CA LYS A 192 -33.02 26.85 4.50
C LYS A 192 -31.89 26.58 3.49
N GLN A 193 -31.28 27.63 2.94
CA GLN A 193 -30.18 27.50 1.99
C GLN A 193 -28.96 26.82 2.62
N ARG A 194 -28.57 27.20 3.83
CA ARG A 194 -27.46 26.53 4.56
C ARG A 194 -27.73 25.06 4.86
N LEU A 195 -28.97 24.71 5.22
CA LEU A 195 -29.37 23.31 5.46
C LEU A 195 -29.33 22.49 4.16
N GLU A 196 -29.76 23.07 3.04
CA GLU A 196 -29.72 22.39 1.74
C GLU A 196 -28.28 22.23 1.22
N GLU A 197 -27.43 23.23 1.43
CA GLU A 197 -26.01 23.19 1.07
C GLU A 197 -25.23 22.19 1.95
N GLN A 198 -25.51 22.12 3.26
CA GLN A 198 -24.98 21.08 4.14
C GLN A 198 -25.40 19.67 3.69
N ARG A 199 -26.69 19.47 3.36
CA ARG A 199 -27.16 18.16 2.87
C ARG A 199 -26.46 17.75 1.57
N LYS A 200 -26.29 18.67 0.62
CA LYS A 200 -25.56 18.40 -0.63
C LYS A 200 -24.07 18.12 -0.37
N ALA A 201 -23.45 18.79 0.59
CA ALA A 201 -22.07 18.56 0.98
C ALA A 201 -21.88 17.19 1.66
N ASP A 202 -22.78 16.81 2.57
CA ASP A 202 -22.75 15.50 3.24
C ASP A 202 -23.04 14.36 2.26
N GLU A 203 -23.98 14.54 1.33
CA GLU A 203 -24.28 13.56 0.30
C GLU A 203 -23.09 13.36 -0.66
N LYS A 204 -22.40 14.45 -1.04
CA LYS A 204 -21.15 14.35 -1.82
C LYS A 204 -20.05 13.63 -1.05
N LYS A 205 -19.85 13.94 0.23
CA LYS A 205 -18.84 13.26 1.06
C LYS A 205 -19.15 11.77 1.24
N ALA A 206 -20.41 11.42 1.48
CA ALA A 206 -20.84 10.03 1.59
C ALA A 206 -20.66 9.26 0.27
N ALA A 207 -20.93 9.90 -0.88
CA ALA A 207 -20.71 9.31 -2.19
C ALA A 207 -19.22 9.13 -2.53
N GLU A 208 -18.36 10.09 -2.16
CA GLU A 208 -16.91 9.99 -2.35
C GLU A 208 -16.30 8.91 -1.44
N GLU A 209 -16.73 8.84 -0.18
CA GLU A 209 -16.28 7.81 0.77
C GLU A 209 -16.71 6.41 0.30
N LYS A 210 -17.95 6.24 -0.19
CA LYS A 210 -18.39 4.98 -0.81
C LYS A 210 -17.53 4.62 -2.02
N LYS A 211 -17.21 5.57 -2.90
CA LYS A 211 -16.32 5.32 -4.05
C LYS A 211 -14.92 4.90 -3.61
N ARG A 212 -14.32 5.58 -2.63
CA ARG A 212 -13.00 5.21 -2.09
C ARG A 212 -13.00 3.81 -1.50
N LYS A 213 -13.99 3.46 -0.68
CA LYS A 213 -14.12 2.11 -0.10
C LYS A 213 -14.28 1.02 -1.17
N LEU A 214 -15.05 1.29 -2.22
CA LEU A 214 -15.24 0.35 -3.34
C LEU A 214 -13.95 0.18 -4.18
N GLU A 215 -13.22 1.25 -4.40
CA GLU A 215 -11.94 1.20 -5.12
C GLU A 215 -10.85 0.48 -4.30
N GLU A 216 -10.82 0.71 -2.99
CA GLU A 216 -9.91 0.03 -2.07
C GLU A 216 -10.22 -1.48 -1.96
N GLN A 217 -11.50 -1.86 -1.87
CA GLN A 217 -11.91 -3.26 -1.94
C GLN A 217 -11.51 -3.91 -3.27
N ARG A 218 -11.73 -3.24 -4.41
CA ARG A 218 -11.30 -3.77 -5.72
C ARG A 218 -9.79 -3.98 -5.80
N LYS A 219 -8.99 -3.03 -5.30
CA LYS A 219 -7.53 -3.17 -5.26
C LYS A 219 -7.09 -4.30 -4.31
N ALA A 220 -7.78 -4.49 -3.19
CA ALA A 220 -7.49 -5.57 -2.26
C ALA A 220 -7.82 -6.96 -2.84
N ASP A 221 -8.97 -7.09 -3.51
CA ASP A 221 -9.39 -8.33 -4.16
C ASP A 221 -8.51 -8.67 -5.37
N GLU A 222 -8.14 -7.67 -6.17
CA GLU A 222 -7.22 -7.87 -7.30
C GLU A 222 -5.82 -8.31 -6.82
N LYS A 223 -5.33 -7.73 -5.72
CA LYS A 223 -4.05 -8.14 -5.11
C LYS A 223 -4.11 -9.56 -4.55
N LYS A 224 -5.22 -9.95 -3.91
CA LYS A 224 -5.43 -11.33 -3.42
C LYS A 224 -5.51 -12.34 -4.57
N ALA A 225 -6.25 -12.01 -5.64
CA ALA A 225 -6.35 -12.87 -6.81
C ALA A 225 -5.00 -13.03 -7.53
N ALA A 226 -4.19 -11.96 -7.61
CA ALA A 226 -2.85 -12.02 -8.17
C ALA A 226 -1.88 -12.87 -7.32
N ASP A 227 -1.92 -12.74 -5.99
CA ASP A 227 -1.10 -13.56 -5.07
C ASP A 227 -1.48 -15.04 -5.14
N GLU A 228 -2.79 -15.34 -5.16
CA GLU A 228 -3.27 -16.72 -5.26
C GLU A 228 -2.92 -17.36 -6.61
N LYS A 229 -3.00 -16.59 -7.71
CA LYS A 229 -2.59 -17.07 -9.04
C LYS A 229 -1.08 -17.31 -9.11
N LYS A 230 -0.26 -16.47 -8.47
CA LYS A 230 1.19 -16.68 -8.36
C LYS A 230 1.52 -17.94 -7.56
N ARG A 231 0.88 -18.14 -6.40
CA ARG A 231 1.09 -19.36 -5.58
C ARG A 231 0.70 -20.62 -6.33
N LYS A 232 -0.47 -20.63 -6.99
CA LYS A 232 -0.91 -21.77 -7.81
C LYS A 232 0.05 -22.06 -8.97
N ALA A 233 0.60 -21.03 -9.61
CA ALA A 233 1.58 -21.19 -10.68
C ALA A 233 2.92 -21.72 -10.15
N GLU A 234 3.39 -21.23 -9.00
CA GLU A 234 4.64 -21.67 -8.37
C GLU A 234 4.53 -23.11 -7.85
N GLU A 235 3.40 -23.48 -7.26
CA GLU A 235 3.12 -24.84 -6.79
C GLU A 235 2.99 -25.82 -7.96
N ALA A 236 2.32 -25.43 -9.06
CA ALA A 236 2.27 -26.24 -10.28
C ALA A 236 3.66 -26.42 -10.90
N LYS A 237 4.50 -25.37 -10.89
CA LYS A 237 5.88 -25.45 -11.38
C LYS A 237 6.72 -26.37 -10.50
N LYS A 238 6.64 -26.24 -9.17
CA LYS A 238 7.35 -27.09 -8.22
C LYS A 238 6.92 -28.55 -8.30
N LYS A 239 5.62 -28.81 -8.53
CA LYS A 239 5.11 -30.16 -8.76
C LYS A 239 5.61 -30.75 -10.08
N ALA A 240 5.61 -29.97 -11.16
CA ALA A 240 6.16 -30.39 -12.45
C ALA A 240 7.67 -30.63 -12.40
N GLU A 241 8.40 -29.85 -11.60
CA GLU A 241 9.84 -30.05 -11.38
C GLU A 241 10.12 -31.27 -10.51
N ALA A 242 9.30 -31.52 -9.48
CA ALA A 242 9.38 -32.71 -8.65
C ALA A 242 9.02 -33.99 -9.43
N ASP A 243 8.01 -33.96 -10.29
CA ASP A 243 7.68 -35.08 -11.19
C ASP A 243 8.78 -35.31 -12.23
N LYS A 244 9.38 -34.24 -12.77
CA LYS A 244 10.56 -34.37 -13.65
C LYS A 244 11.76 -34.95 -12.92
N ALA A 245 12.06 -34.48 -11.71
CA ALA A 245 13.15 -35.01 -10.90
C ALA A 245 12.91 -36.47 -10.51
N ARG A 246 11.67 -36.85 -10.17
CA ARG A 246 11.28 -38.24 -9.89
C ARG A 246 11.42 -39.13 -11.12
N ASN A 247 11.00 -38.65 -12.29
CA ASN A 247 11.15 -39.39 -13.55
C ASN A 247 12.63 -39.54 -13.95
N LEU A 248 13.43 -38.50 -13.77
CA LEU A 248 14.89 -38.56 -13.96
C LEU A 248 15.57 -39.51 -12.97
N LEU A 249 15.12 -39.59 -11.72
CA LEU A 249 15.69 -40.51 -10.73
C LEU A 249 15.26 -41.97 -10.96
N GLU A 250 14.04 -42.19 -11.46
CA GLU A 250 13.47 -43.52 -11.67
C GLU A 250 13.85 -44.14 -13.03
N ASN A 251 14.10 -43.31 -14.05
CA ASN A 251 14.40 -43.73 -15.42
C ASN A 251 15.75 -43.22 -15.97
N GLY A 252 16.45 -42.30 -15.29
CA GLY A 252 17.65 -41.63 -15.83
C GLY A 252 18.88 -42.52 -16.03
N ASP A 253 18.98 -43.64 -15.31
CA ASP A 253 20.15 -44.53 -15.37
C ASP A 253 19.86 -45.95 -15.86
N LYS A 254 18.60 -46.29 -16.15
CA LYS A 254 18.23 -47.63 -16.61
C LYS A 254 18.39 -47.73 -18.13
N GLN A 255 19.28 -48.61 -18.58
CA GLN A 255 19.47 -48.89 -20.00
C GLN A 255 18.80 -50.21 -20.35
N TRP A 256 17.80 -50.16 -21.21
CA TRP A 256 17.04 -51.34 -21.61
C TRP A 256 17.65 -51.96 -22.86
N MET A 257 17.94 -53.24 -22.85
CA MET A 257 18.46 -53.97 -24.00
C MET A 257 17.51 -55.14 -24.33
N VAL A 258 17.44 -55.52 -25.61
CA VAL A 258 16.69 -56.72 -26.01
C VAL A 258 17.66 -57.88 -26.15
N GLN A 259 17.58 -58.88 -25.26
CA GLN A 259 18.30 -60.13 -25.45
C GLN A 259 17.55 -60.97 -26.47
N VAL A 260 18.21 -61.28 -27.59
CA VAL A 260 17.58 -61.97 -28.71
C VAL A 260 17.90 -63.47 -28.70
N ALA A 261 19.15 -63.81 -28.35
CA ALA A 261 19.62 -65.18 -28.29
C ALA A 261 20.79 -65.35 -27.32
N LEU A 262 21.02 -66.59 -26.90
CA LEU A 262 22.21 -67.04 -26.19
C LEU A 262 22.87 -68.14 -27.03
N ALA A 263 24.02 -67.85 -27.62
CA ALA A 263 24.74 -68.80 -28.47
C ALA A 263 25.77 -69.58 -27.65
N ALA A 264 25.88 -70.90 -27.89
CA ALA A 264 26.85 -71.74 -27.20
C ALA A 264 28.31 -71.42 -27.57
N ASN A 265 28.55 -71.05 -28.83
CA ASN A 265 29.89 -70.83 -29.41
C ASN A 265 29.97 -69.47 -30.13
N GLU A 266 31.19 -68.94 -30.29
CA GLU A 266 31.44 -67.63 -30.91
C GLU A 266 30.96 -67.53 -32.36
N ALA A 267 31.26 -68.54 -33.19
CA ALA A 267 30.80 -68.56 -34.58
C ALA A 267 29.27 -68.45 -34.71
N ASN A 268 28.52 -69.10 -33.81
CA ASN A 268 27.06 -69.03 -33.78
C ASN A 268 26.58 -67.64 -33.32
N ALA A 269 27.29 -67.02 -32.38
CA ALA A 269 26.98 -65.67 -31.92
C ALA A 269 27.21 -64.64 -33.03
N ASP A 270 28.27 -64.79 -33.81
CA ASP A 270 28.60 -63.90 -34.92
C ASP A 270 27.65 -64.03 -36.09
N ALA A 271 27.24 -65.24 -36.45
CA ALA A 271 26.22 -65.45 -37.47
C ALA A 271 24.89 -64.76 -37.10
N VAL A 272 24.46 -64.87 -35.84
CA VAL A 272 23.24 -64.22 -35.33
C VAL A 272 23.41 -62.69 -35.28
N ALA A 273 24.56 -62.20 -34.82
CA ALA A 273 24.85 -60.78 -34.77
C ALA A 273 24.94 -60.16 -36.17
N ALA A 274 25.51 -60.87 -37.15
CA ALA A 274 25.59 -60.43 -38.54
C ALA A 274 24.19 -60.29 -39.15
N LYS A 275 23.28 -61.24 -38.93
CA LYS A 275 21.88 -61.14 -39.39
C LYS A 275 21.16 -59.92 -38.81
N LEU A 276 21.32 -59.67 -37.51
CA LEU A 276 20.72 -58.52 -36.84
C LEU A 276 21.33 -57.19 -37.31
N ARG A 277 22.65 -57.12 -37.49
CA ARG A 277 23.32 -55.93 -38.03
C ARG A 277 22.96 -55.67 -39.49
N ALA A 278 22.78 -56.71 -40.30
CA ALA A 278 22.31 -56.59 -41.69
C ALA A 278 20.90 -55.98 -41.76
N LYS A 279 20.08 -56.17 -40.73
CA LYS A 279 18.77 -55.51 -40.56
C LYS A 279 18.84 -54.10 -39.96
N GLY A 280 20.05 -53.58 -39.71
CA GLY A 280 20.28 -52.25 -39.15
C GLY A 280 20.19 -52.18 -37.62
N TYR A 281 20.10 -53.32 -36.92
CA TYR A 281 20.08 -53.32 -35.46
C TYR A 281 21.48 -53.14 -34.87
N LYS A 282 21.59 -52.34 -33.81
CA LYS A 282 22.83 -52.18 -33.03
C LYS A 282 22.99 -53.36 -32.09
N VAL A 283 23.92 -54.27 -32.39
CA VAL A 283 24.11 -55.52 -31.63
C VAL A 283 25.35 -55.46 -30.73
N THR A 284 25.16 -55.78 -29.45
CA THR A 284 26.21 -55.95 -28.44
C THR A 284 26.30 -57.42 -28.02
N LYS A 285 27.50 -57.99 -28.06
CA LYS A 285 27.80 -59.34 -27.57
C LYS A 285 28.36 -59.26 -26.16
N SER A 286 27.92 -60.11 -25.24
CA SER A 286 28.48 -60.21 -23.90
C SER A 286 28.74 -61.69 -23.55
N PRO A 287 29.98 -62.07 -23.22
CA PRO A 287 30.27 -63.44 -22.79
C PRO A 287 29.65 -63.69 -21.42
N THR A 288 29.04 -64.86 -21.24
CA THR A 288 28.47 -65.34 -19.97
C THR A 288 28.94 -66.76 -19.72
N SER A 289 28.78 -67.26 -18.49
CA SER A 289 29.16 -68.64 -18.12
C SER A 289 28.42 -69.73 -18.90
N LYS A 290 27.28 -69.41 -19.54
CA LYS A 290 26.47 -70.35 -20.33
C LYS A 290 26.61 -70.16 -21.84
N GLY A 291 27.50 -69.27 -22.29
CA GLY A 291 27.68 -68.92 -23.70
C GLY A 291 27.65 -67.41 -23.94
N ILE A 292 27.56 -67.00 -25.20
CA ILE A 292 27.61 -65.59 -25.61
C ILE A 292 26.21 -65.05 -25.80
N ARG A 293 25.85 -64.05 -25.00
CA ARG A 293 24.58 -63.35 -25.09
C ARG A 293 24.62 -62.33 -26.23
N ILE A 294 23.62 -62.37 -27.09
CA ILE A 294 23.45 -61.39 -28.17
C ILE A 294 22.29 -60.45 -27.79
N MET A 295 22.62 -59.17 -27.66
CA MET A 295 21.68 -58.12 -27.25
C MET A 295 21.59 -57.04 -28.32
N VAL A 296 20.41 -56.43 -28.44
CA VAL A 296 20.13 -55.35 -29.39
C VAL A 296 19.80 -54.07 -28.65
N GLY A 297 20.61 -53.04 -28.92
CA GLY A 297 20.39 -51.61 -28.67
C GLY A 297 20.25 -51.19 -27.21
N PRO A 298 21.03 -50.21 -26.72
CA PRO A 298 20.67 -49.54 -25.49
C PRO A 298 19.49 -48.60 -25.78
N ALA A 299 18.33 -48.95 -25.23
CA ALA A 299 17.12 -48.14 -25.26
C ALA A 299 17.00 -47.37 -23.94
N LYS A 300 16.57 -46.11 -24.02
CA LYS A 300 16.38 -45.26 -22.83
C LYS A 300 15.16 -45.69 -22.02
N ASP A 301 14.17 -46.27 -22.70
CA ASP A 301 12.88 -46.63 -22.10
C ASP A 301 12.53 -48.09 -22.38
N ARG A 302 11.90 -48.76 -21.42
CA ARG A 302 11.43 -50.14 -21.57
C ARG A 302 10.52 -50.33 -22.79
N GLU A 303 9.68 -49.35 -23.06
CA GLU A 303 8.73 -49.36 -24.17
C GLU A 303 9.43 -49.35 -25.53
N THR A 304 10.51 -48.56 -25.66
CA THR A 304 11.32 -48.54 -26.89
C THR A 304 12.04 -49.89 -27.11
N ALA A 305 12.53 -50.52 -26.04
CA ALA A 305 13.07 -51.87 -26.09
C ALA A 305 11.99 -52.92 -26.43
N ASP A 306 10.79 -52.82 -25.86
CA ASP A 306 9.66 -53.71 -26.14
C ASP A 306 9.18 -53.60 -27.59
N SER A 307 9.19 -52.39 -28.17
CA SER A 307 8.91 -52.19 -29.59
C SER A 307 9.93 -52.89 -30.49
N THR A 308 11.21 -52.84 -30.10
CA THR A 308 12.30 -53.50 -30.82
C THR A 308 12.20 -55.02 -30.69
N ARG A 309 11.89 -55.54 -29.51
CA ARG A 309 11.57 -56.96 -29.28
C ARG A 309 10.43 -57.41 -30.19
N LYS A 310 9.33 -56.66 -30.26
CA LYS A 310 8.19 -56.98 -31.12
C LYS A 310 8.60 -57.03 -32.60
N LYS A 311 9.40 -56.07 -33.07
CA LYS A 311 9.93 -56.06 -34.45
C LYS A 311 10.79 -57.29 -34.75
N ILE A 312 11.70 -57.64 -33.85
CA ILE A 312 12.57 -58.82 -34.00
C ILE A 312 11.76 -60.11 -33.99
N ASN A 313 10.80 -60.26 -33.07
CA ASN A 313 9.94 -61.44 -32.99
C ASN A 313 8.99 -61.57 -34.21
N SER A 314 8.57 -60.45 -34.80
CA SER A 314 7.68 -60.43 -35.97
C SER A 314 8.42 -60.66 -37.28
N ASP A 315 9.74 -60.43 -37.33
CA ASP A 315 10.55 -60.68 -38.52
C ASP A 315 10.87 -62.18 -38.65
N ALA A 316 10.10 -62.87 -39.49
CA ALA A 316 10.28 -64.29 -39.77
C ALA A 316 11.67 -64.62 -40.34
N SER A 317 12.35 -63.67 -41.00
CA SER A 317 13.69 -63.89 -41.58
C SER A 317 14.81 -63.96 -40.53
N LEU A 318 14.56 -63.41 -39.34
CA LEU A 318 15.49 -63.53 -38.21
C LEU A 318 15.31 -64.87 -37.50
N GLY A 319 14.08 -65.42 -37.46
CA GLY A 319 13.79 -66.68 -36.77
C GLY A 319 13.95 -66.62 -35.25
N MET A 320 14.01 -65.40 -34.68
CA MET A 320 14.35 -65.14 -33.28
C MET A 320 13.08 -64.81 -32.49
N LYS A 321 12.33 -65.84 -32.06
CA LYS A 321 11.05 -65.69 -31.32
C LYS A 321 11.23 -65.58 -29.80
N SER A 322 12.43 -65.86 -29.31
CA SER A 322 12.78 -65.88 -27.89
C SER A 322 13.35 -64.54 -27.40
N ALA A 323 13.08 -63.42 -28.07
CA ALA A 323 13.62 -62.15 -27.63
C ALA A 323 12.88 -61.63 -26.38
N TRP A 324 13.61 -61.17 -25.37
CA TRP A 324 13.03 -60.50 -24.20
C TRP A 324 13.82 -59.23 -23.83
N VAL A 325 13.14 -58.32 -23.12
CA VAL A 325 13.73 -57.07 -22.67
C VAL A 325 14.39 -57.29 -21.32
N ILE A 326 15.59 -56.76 -21.14
CA ILE A 326 16.38 -56.81 -19.91
C ILE A 326 16.88 -55.41 -19.55
N ASP A 327 16.85 -55.09 -18.26
CA ASP A 327 17.59 -53.95 -17.70
C ASP A 327 19.08 -54.29 -17.68
N TRP A 328 19.85 -53.60 -18.50
CA TRP A 328 21.26 -53.86 -18.72
C TRP A 328 22.09 -52.70 -18.19
N VAL A 329 22.90 -53.00 -17.17
CA VAL A 329 23.96 -52.11 -16.70
C VAL A 329 25.26 -52.47 -17.42
N PRO A 330 25.96 -51.50 -18.05
CA PRO A 330 27.29 -51.70 -18.61
C PRO A 330 28.25 -52.30 -17.59
N LEU A 331 29.17 -53.16 -18.03
CA LEU A 331 30.14 -53.79 -17.14
C LEU A 331 31.00 -52.75 -16.40
N ASP A 332 31.31 -51.62 -17.04
CA ASP A 332 32.09 -50.53 -16.43
C ASP A 332 31.34 -49.78 -15.31
N ARG A 333 30.03 -50.02 -15.15
CA ARG A 333 29.16 -49.40 -14.14
C ARG A 333 28.60 -50.41 -13.12
N ARG A 334 28.97 -51.69 -13.21
CA ARG A 334 28.48 -52.76 -12.31
C ARG A 334 29.28 -52.88 -11.03
#